data_AF-A0A7X9CDF7-F1
#
_entry.id   AF-A0A7X9CDF7-F1
#
_cell.length_a   1.000
_cell.length_b   1.000
_cell.length_c   1.000
_cell.angle_alpha   90.00
_cell.angle_beta   90.00
_cell.angle_gamma   90.00
#
_symmetry.space_group_name_H-M   'P 1'
#
loop_
_entity.id
_entity.type
_entity.pdbx_description
1 polymer ?
#
loop_
_entity_poly.entity_id
_entity_poly.type
_entity_poly.pdbx_seq_one_letter_code
_entity_poly.pdbx_strand_id
1 'polypeptide(L)'
;TEEYFKRLVVLKIPYKTKYFNEKLDGIVYSVFSTMGFATVENIVYVVYRYTNNPYIGLYRGIFSVPAHGVFGITMGYYLSLAKFDTDEKRAKKNLRRSLYMPILLHGAFDFILMSGIPQLTVLFVPYVIYIWWLNQRKLSKFMYDSKSRFIDINKEK
;
A
#
# COMPACT_ATOMS: atom_id res chain seq x y z
N THR A 1 6.99 7.36 10.31
CA THR A 1 5.92 7.43 11.32
C THR A 1 4.58 6.99 10.77
N GLU A 2 4.16 7.45 9.60
CA GLU A 2 2.83 7.18 9.02
C GLU A 2 2.54 5.70 8.67
N GLU A 3 3.47 5.03 7.96
CA GLU A 3 3.28 3.62 7.54
C GLU A 3 3.13 2.65 8.73
N TYR A 4 3.71 3.00 9.88
CA TYR A 4 3.53 2.24 11.10
C TYR A 4 2.07 2.27 11.57
N PHE A 5 1.46 3.46 11.63
CA PHE A 5 0.07 3.61 12.08
C PHE A 5 -0.94 3.03 11.10
N LYS A 6 -0.75 3.23 9.80
CA LYS A 6 -1.53 2.56 8.75
C LYS A 6 -1.54 1.04 8.94
N ARG A 7 -0.34 0.45 9.09
CA ARG A 7 -0.20 -0.99 9.34
C ARG A 7 -0.82 -1.42 10.67
N LEU A 8 -0.70 -0.60 11.70
CA LEU A 8 -1.23 -0.90 13.03
C LEU A 8 -2.74 -1.06 13.01
N VAL A 9 -3.47 -0.22 12.26
CA VAL A 9 -4.92 -0.34 12.07
C VAL A 9 -5.27 -1.73 11.53
N VAL A 10 -4.59 -2.17 10.47
CA VAL A 10 -4.81 -3.50 9.87
C VAL A 10 -4.53 -4.61 10.88
N LEU A 11 -3.40 -4.54 11.59
CA LEU A 11 -3.00 -5.55 12.58
C LEU A 11 -3.93 -5.66 13.79
N LYS A 12 -4.52 -4.55 14.22
CA LYS A 12 -5.37 -4.49 15.40
C LYS A 12 -6.81 -4.85 15.09
N ILE A 13 -7.31 -4.46 13.91
CA ILE A 13 -8.71 -4.62 13.54
C ILE A 13 -8.88 -5.89 12.68
N PRO A 14 -8.72 -5.89 11.34
CA PRO A 14 -9.08 -7.04 10.51
C PRO A 14 -8.16 -8.25 10.66
N TYR A 15 -6.86 -8.06 10.96
CA TYR A 15 -5.86 -9.14 10.95
C TYR A 15 -6.19 -10.30 11.91
N LYS A 16 -6.88 -10.00 13.02
CA LYS A 16 -7.28 -11.00 14.03
C LYS A 16 -8.67 -11.57 13.83
N THR A 17 -9.41 -11.08 12.84
CA THR A 17 -10.78 -11.52 12.59
C THR A 17 -10.83 -12.76 11.70
N LYS A 18 -11.96 -13.46 11.75
CA LYS A 18 -12.31 -14.54 10.82
C LYS A 18 -12.57 -14.07 9.39
N TYR A 19 -12.75 -12.76 9.19
CA TYR A 19 -13.04 -12.17 7.88
C TYR A 19 -11.80 -12.01 7.00
N PHE A 20 -10.62 -11.87 7.62
CA PHE A 20 -9.35 -11.94 6.90
C PHE A 20 -8.99 -13.42 6.71
N ASN A 21 -9.65 -14.05 5.75
CA ASN A 21 -9.60 -15.49 5.47
C ASN A 21 -8.93 -15.80 4.12
N GLU A 22 -8.58 -14.79 3.33
CA GLU A 22 -7.82 -14.98 2.10
C GLU A 22 -6.69 -13.96 1.90
N LYS A 23 -5.77 -14.28 0.98
CA LYS A 23 -4.61 -13.44 0.72
C LYS A 23 -4.99 -12.06 0.17
N LEU A 24 -6.05 -11.97 -0.63
CA LEU A 24 -6.52 -10.71 -1.21
C LEU A 24 -6.99 -9.72 -0.14
N ASP A 25 -7.59 -10.22 0.96
CA ASP A 25 -8.10 -9.38 2.05
C ASP A 25 -7.03 -8.47 2.66
N GLY A 26 -5.80 -8.97 2.79
CA GLY A 26 -4.72 -8.13 3.32
C GLY A 26 -4.43 -6.92 2.44
N ILE A 27 -4.49 -7.08 1.12
CA ILE A 27 -4.39 -5.96 0.18
C ILE A 27 -5.58 -5.02 0.35
N VAL A 28 -6.81 -5.55 0.35
CA VAL A 28 -8.04 -4.75 0.48
C VAL A 28 -8.01 -3.91 1.77
N TYR A 29 -7.82 -4.55 2.92
CA TYR A 29 -7.79 -3.87 4.22
C TYR A 29 -6.65 -2.86 4.34
N SER A 30 -5.48 -3.18 3.78
CA SER A 30 -4.35 -2.25 3.81
C SER A 30 -4.61 -1.04 2.92
N VAL A 31 -5.18 -1.22 1.71
CA VAL A 31 -5.58 -0.10 0.85
C VAL A 31 -6.61 0.78 1.53
N PHE A 32 -7.64 0.20 2.18
CA PHE A 32 -8.59 1.00 2.96
C PHE A 32 -7.90 1.84 4.04
N SER A 33 -6.99 1.21 4.81
CA SER A 33 -6.24 1.94 5.83
C SER A 33 -5.34 3.02 5.24
N THR A 34 -4.61 2.75 4.15
CA THR A 34 -3.68 3.73 3.58
C THR A 34 -4.41 4.88 2.92
N MET A 35 -5.54 4.62 2.25
CA MET A 35 -6.37 5.65 1.62
C MET A 35 -7.05 6.53 2.66
N GLY A 36 -7.50 5.99 3.80
CA GLY A 36 -8.04 6.81 4.90
C GLY A 36 -7.01 7.81 5.45
N PHE A 37 -5.77 7.37 5.64
CA PHE A 37 -4.67 8.26 6.04
C PHE A 37 -4.33 9.26 4.94
N ALA A 38 -4.26 8.82 3.67
CA ALA A 38 -4.01 9.68 2.54
C ALA A 38 -5.04 10.82 2.43
N THR A 39 -6.32 10.54 2.67
CA THR A 39 -7.38 11.57 2.68
C THR A 39 -7.09 12.65 3.73
N VAL A 40 -6.79 12.25 4.97
CA VAL A 40 -6.47 13.20 6.04
C VAL A 40 -5.21 14.01 5.69
N GLU A 41 -4.16 13.34 5.24
CA GLU A 41 -2.90 13.99 4.88
C GLU A 41 -3.08 15.01 3.75
N ASN A 42 -3.82 14.64 2.70
CA ASN A 42 -4.06 15.50 1.55
C ASN A 42 -4.91 16.72 1.91
N ILE A 43 -5.94 16.55 2.74
CA ILE A 43 -6.74 17.67 3.26
C ILE A 43 -5.85 18.59 4.11
N VAL A 44 -5.08 18.03 5.04
CA VAL A 44 -4.18 18.82 5.89
C VAL A 44 -3.17 19.60 5.06
N TYR A 45 -2.59 18.98 4.04
CA TYR A 45 -1.59 19.60 3.18
C TYR A 45 -2.17 20.75 2.35
N VAL A 46 -3.32 20.55 1.70
CA VAL A 46 -3.92 21.58 0.84
C VAL A 46 -4.52 22.71 1.66
N VAL A 47 -5.33 22.38 2.68
CA VAL A 47 -6.12 23.36 3.43
C VAL A 47 -5.25 24.18 4.37
N TYR A 48 -4.30 23.55 5.08
CA TYR A 48 -3.56 24.21 6.17
C TYR A 48 -2.15 24.63 5.78
N ARG A 49 -1.54 23.99 4.77
CA ARG A 49 -0.13 24.25 4.41
C ARG A 49 0.03 25.03 3.09
N TYR A 50 -0.92 24.90 2.17
CA TYR A 50 -0.82 25.47 0.82
C TYR A 50 -2.11 26.12 0.31
N THR A 51 -2.82 26.83 1.19
CA THR A 51 -4.12 27.46 0.88
C THR A 51 -4.05 28.41 -0.33
N ASN A 52 -2.89 29.00 -0.60
CA ASN A 52 -2.69 30.00 -1.66
C ASN A 52 -2.41 29.40 -3.05
N ASN A 53 -2.28 28.08 -3.19
CA ASN A 53 -2.00 27.45 -4.48
C ASN A 53 -2.87 26.18 -4.72
N PRO A 54 -4.00 26.32 -5.42
CA PRO A 54 -4.93 25.21 -5.66
C PRO A 54 -4.35 24.12 -6.57
N TYR A 55 -3.34 24.43 -7.41
CA TYR A 55 -2.73 23.45 -8.31
C TYR A 55 -2.00 22.33 -7.55
N ILE A 56 -1.56 22.59 -6.33
CA ILE A 56 -0.93 21.60 -5.46
C ILE A 56 -1.89 20.45 -5.15
N GLY A 57 -3.18 20.73 -4.96
CA GLY A 57 -4.20 19.69 -4.78
C GLY A 57 -4.31 18.77 -5.99
N LEU A 58 -4.22 19.32 -7.21
CA LEU A 58 -4.23 18.53 -8.46
C LEU A 58 -3.02 17.60 -8.56
N TYR A 59 -1.81 18.11 -8.33
CA TYR A 59 -0.58 17.30 -8.34
C TYR A 59 -0.67 16.16 -7.33
N ARG A 60 -1.18 16.43 -6.14
CA ARG A 60 -1.34 15.39 -5.11
C ARG A 60 -2.41 14.36 -5.48
N GLY A 61 -3.52 14.79 -6.06
CA GLY A 61 -4.57 13.90 -6.56
C GLY A 61 -4.08 12.92 -7.63
N ILE A 62 -3.18 13.36 -8.52
CA ILE A 62 -2.64 12.53 -9.61
C ILE A 62 -1.49 11.63 -9.12
N PHE A 63 -0.63 12.12 -8.22
CA PHE A 63 0.58 11.40 -7.84
C PHE A 63 0.55 10.82 -6.42
N SER A 64 0.28 11.64 -5.40
CA SER A 64 0.32 11.20 -3.99
C SER A 64 -0.80 10.21 -3.67
N VAL A 65 -2.03 10.50 -4.05
CA VAL A 65 -3.19 9.65 -3.72
C VAL A 65 -3.03 8.23 -4.32
N PRO A 66 -2.73 8.04 -5.61
CA PRO A 66 -2.45 6.71 -6.16
C PRO A 66 -1.23 6.02 -5.52
N ALA A 67 -0.18 6.78 -5.18
CA ALA A 67 1.00 6.23 -4.52
C ALA A 67 0.66 5.60 -3.16
N HIS A 68 -0.19 6.23 -2.34
CA HIS A 68 -0.65 5.62 -1.08
C HIS A 68 -1.44 4.32 -1.29
N GLY A 69 -2.22 4.22 -2.37
CA GLY A 69 -2.87 2.97 -2.76
C GLY A 69 -1.85 1.87 -3.09
N VAL A 70 -0.83 2.22 -3.89
CA VAL A 70 0.28 1.32 -4.26
C VAL A 70 1.07 0.87 -3.02
N PHE A 71 1.33 1.77 -2.06
CA PHE A 71 1.99 1.40 -0.80
C PHE A 71 1.11 0.49 0.06
N GLY A 72 -0.21 0.72 0.06
CA GLY A 72 -1.19 -0.16 0.69
C GLY A 72 -1.21 -1.57 0.10
N ILE A 73 -1.11 -1.71 -1.22
CA ILE A 73 -0.98 -3.01 -1.89
C ILE A 73 0.28 -3.73 -1.39
N THR A 74 1.42 -3.04 -1.33
CA THR A 74 2.67 -3.65 -0.84
C THR A 74 2.59 -4.05 0.63
N MET A 75 2.00 -3.20 1.49
CA MET A 75 1.78 -3.49 2.91
C MET A 75 0.93 -4.75 3.07
N GLY A 76 -0.23 -4.77 2.41
CA GLY A 76 -1.19 -5.85 2.47
C GLY A 76 -0.68 -7.16 1.91
N TYR A 77 0.08 -7.10 0.81
CA TYR A 77 0.72 -8.28 0.22
C TYR A 77 1.59 -9.01 1.26
N TYR A 78 2.47 -8.29 1.95
CA TYR A 78 3.35 -8.89 2.94
C TYR A 78 2.63 -9.27 4.24
N LEU A 79 1.58 -8.55 4.65
CA LEU A 79 0.74 -8.95 5.79
C LEU A 79 0.03 -10.28 5.52
N SER A 80 -0.55 -10.46 4.34
CA SER A 80 -1.17 -11.73 3.94
C SER A 80 -0.15 -12.85 3.86
N LEU A 81 1.02 -12.61 3.25
CA LEU A 81 2.10 -13.60 3.25
C LEU A 81 2.52 -13.97 4.67
N ALA A 82 2.56 -13.02 5.60
CA ALA A 82 2.88 -13.33 6.99
C ALA A 82 1.77 -14.15 7.68
N LYS A 83 0.51 -13.85 7.40
CA LYS A 83 -0.65 -14.50 8.04
C LYS A 83 -0.83 -15.95 7.62
N PHE A 84 -0.59 -16.26 6.35
CA PHE A 84 -0.85 -17.57 5.76
C PHE A 84 0.41 -18.41 5.51
N ASP A 85 1.59 -17.98 5.99
CA ASP A 85 2.79 -18.81 5.91
C ASP A 85 2.76 -19.88 7.01
N THR A 86 3.07 -21.12 6.65
CA THR A 86 3.20 -22.23 7.61
C THR A 86 4.56 -22.25 8.30
N ASP A 87 5.56 -21.56 7.74
CA ASP A 87 6.89 -21.44 8.34
C ASP A 87 7.00 -20.14 9.15
N GLU A 88 7.26 -20.27 10.45
CA GLU A 88 7.34 -19.11 11.35
C GLU A 88 8.44 -18.11 10.97
N LYS A 89 9.58 -18.58 10.46
CA LYS A 89 10.69 -17.68 10.10
C LYS A 89 10.30 -16.84 8.89
N ARG A 90 9.66 -17.45 7.88
CA ARG A 90 9.12 -16.73 6.72
C ARG A 90 7.97 -15.81 7.11
N ALA A 91 7.07 -16.25 8.00
CA ALA A 91 5.99 -15.43 8.53
C ALA A 91 6.53 -14.16 9.20
N LYS A 92 7.47 -14.30 10.14
CA LYS A 92 8.13 -13.16 10.83
C LYS A 92 8.86 -12.24 9.86
N LYS A 93 9.55 -12.80 8.85
CA LYS A 93 10.22 -12.02 7.79
C LYS A 93 9.23 -11.19 6.98
N ASN A 94 8.12 -11.78 6.55
CA ASN A 94 7.07 -11.09 5.81
C ASN A 94 6.37 -10.05 6.68
N LEU A 95 6.14 -10.34 7.96
CA LEU A 95 5.57 -9.40 8.91
C LEU A 95 6.45 -8.15 9.05
N ARG A 96 7.78 -8.29 9.08
CA ARG A 96 8.71 -7.15 9.04
C ARG A 96 8.66 -6.42 7.69
N ARG A 97 8.65 -7.15 6.58
CA ARG A 97 8.58 -6.57 5.22
C ARG A 97 7.32 -5.74 4.99
N SER A 98 6.20 -6.12 5.61
CA SER A 98 4.97 -5.33 5.53
C SER A 98 5.08 -3.92 6.13
N LEU A 99 6.09 -3.66 6.95
CA LEU A 99 6.38 -2.32 7.47
C LEU A 99 7.49 -1.65 6.69
N TYR A 100 8.65 -2.31 6.55
CA TYR A 100 9.82 -1.66 5.96
C TYR A 100 9.69 -1.42 4.46
N MET A 101 9.01 -2.29 3.70
CA MET A 101 8.87 -2.08 2.25
C MET A 101 8.01 -0.84 1.93
N PRO A 102 6.81 -0.64 2.53
CA PRO A 102 6.09 0.61 2.38
C PRO A 102 6.87 1.84 2.84
N ILE A 103 7.60 1.76 3.96
CA ILE A 103 8.45 2.88 4.43
C ILE A 103 9.49 3.28 3.38
N LEU A 104 10.18 2.31 2.78
CA LEU A 104 11.21 2.60 1.78
C LEU A 104 10.60 3.21 0.51
N LEU A 105 9.47 2.67 0.04
CA LEU A 105 8.80 3.18 -1.15
C LEU A 105 8.21 4.58 -0.90
N HIS A 106 7.53 4.77 0.22
CA HIS A 106 6.96 6.07 0.56
C HIS A 106 8.07 7.10 0.81
N GLY A 107 9.09 6.74 1.59
CA GLY A 107 10.22 7.63 1.87
C GLY A 107 10.99 8.02 0.61
N ALA A 108 11.17 7.10 -0.35
CA ALA A 108 11.78 7.44 -1.64
C ALA A 108 10.91 8.38 -2.48
N PHE A 109 9.58 8.19 -2.47
CA PHE A 109 8.62 9.06 -3.15
C PHE A 109 8.71 10.50 -2.60
N ASP A 110 8.65 10.65 -1.28
CA ASP A 110 8.75 11.96 -0.61
C ASP A 110 10.12 12.58 -0.82
N PHE A 111 11.19 11.80 -0.70
CA PHE A 111 12.55 12.28 -0.91
C PHE A 111 12.73 12.87 -2.30
N ILE A 112 12.27 12.18 -3.36
CA ILE A 112 12.37 12.68 -4.72
C ILE A 112 11.63 14.02 -4.85
N LEU A 113 10.38 14.11 -4.37
CA LEU A 113 9.57 15.32 -4.48
C LEU A 113 10.06 16.49 -3.63
N MET A 114 10.62 16.21 -2.45
CA MET A 114 11.02 17.23 -1.48
C MET A 114 12.49 17.65 -1.61
N SER A 115 13.31 16.89 -2.35
CA SER A 115 14.74 17.18 -2.51
C SER A 115 15.04 18.52 -3.18
N GLY A 116 14.13 19.02 -4.03
CA GLY A 116 14.37 20.20 -4.86
C GLY A 116 15.45 20.01 -5.92
N ILE A 117 15.93 18.79 -6.15
CA ILE A 117 17.00 18.47 -7.10
C ILE A 117 16.38 18.12 -8.46
N PRO A 118 16.58 18.92 -9.54
CA PRO A 118 15.93 18.68 -10.83
C PRO A 118 16.19 17.30 -11.43
N GLN A 119 17.41 16.76 -11.23
CA GLN A 119 17.80 15.44 -11.72
C GLN A 119 17.02 14.31 -11.04
N LEU A 120 16.70 14.44 -9.75
CA LEU A 120 15.87 13.46 -9.04
C LEU A 120 14.42 13.51 -9.54
N THR A 121 13.91 14.69 -9.89
CA THR A 121 12.58 14.85 -10.49
C THR A 121 12.47 14.07 -11.82
N VAL A 122 13.54 14.01 -12.61
CA VAL A 122 13.56 13.18 -13.84
C VAL A 122 13.42 11.68 -13.50
N LEU A 123 14.00 11.23 -12.38
CA LEU A 123 13.88 9.84 -11.91
C LEU A 123 12.50 9.52 -11.32
N PHE A 124 11.65 10.52 -11.08
CA PHE A 124 10.31 10.32 -10.51
C PHE A 124 9.42 9.48 -11.42
N VAL A 125 9.40 9.75 -12.72
CA VAL A 125 8.58 9.01 -13.69
C VAL A 125 8.94 7.52 -13.75
N PRO A 126 10.21 7.12 -13.98
CA PRO A 126 10.59 5.71 -13.97
C PRO A 126 10.36 5.07 -12.59
N TYR A 127 10.52 5.81 -11.50
CA TYR A 127 10.18 5.34 -10.17
C TYR A 127 8.68 4.99 -10.04
N VAL A 128 7.78 5.88 -10.47
CA VAL A 128 6.32 5.66 -10.44
C VAL A 128 5.94 4.45 -11.30
N ILE A 129 6.49 4.34 -12.51
CA ILE A 129 6.24 3.19 -13.40
C ILE A 129 6.70 1.88 -12.73
N TYR A 130 7.88 1.89 -12.12
CA TYR A 130 8.43 0.73 -11.43
C TYR A 130 7.55 0.26 -10.27
N ILE A 131 7.15 1.17 -9.37
CA ILE A 131 6.31 0.81 -8.23
C ILE A 131 4.92 0.35 -8.68
N TRP A 132 4.37 0.94 -9.74
CA TRP A 132 3.10 0.53 -10.32
C TRP A 132 3.17 -0.90 -10.83
N TRP A 133 4.16 -1.18 -11.68
CA TRP A 133 4.37 -2.50 -12.25
C TRP A 133 4.58 -3.59 -11.19
N LEU A 134 5.39 -3.30 -10.17
CA LEU A 134 5.60 -4.23 -9.05
C LEU A 134 4.31 -4.55 -8.30
N ASN A 135 3.47 -3.54 -8.05
CA ASN A 135 2.24 -3.72 -7.28
C ASN A 135 1.14 -4.37 -8.10
N GLN A 136 1.05 -4.10 -9.40
CA GLN A 136 0.18 -4.84 -10.30
C GLN A 136 0.47 -6.34 -10.24
N ARG A 137 1.75 -6.74 -10.31
CA ARG A 137 2.13 -8.17 -10.17
C ARG A 137 1.69 -8.79 -8.84
N LYS A 138 1.83 -8.07 -7.73
CA LYS A 138 1.41 -8.53 -6.39
C LYS A 138 -0.12 -8.69 -6.32
N LEU A 139 -0.85 -7.69 -6.79
CA LEU A 139 -2.31 -7.67 -6.80
C LEU A 139 -2.87 -8.77 -7.70
N SER A 140 -2.40 -8.87 -8.95
CA SER A 140 -2.84 -9.89 -9.91
C SER A 140 -2.62 -11.30 -9.38
N LYS A 141 -1.50 -11.54 -8.68
CA LYS A 141 -1.25 -12.85 -8.05
C LYS A 141 -2.32 -13.21 -7.03
N PHE A 142 -2.66 -12.31 -6.11
CA PHE A 142 -3.67 -12.60 -5.08
C PHE A 142 -5.10 -12.60 -5.64
N MET A 143 -5.39 -11.81 -6.67
CA MET A 143 -6.65 -11.91 -7.40
C MET A 143 -6.82 -13.25 -8.09
N TYR A 144 -5.75 -13.76 -8.72
CA TYR A 144 -5.76 -15.09 -9.33
C TYR A 144 -5.99 -16.17 -8.27
N ASP A 145 -5.24 -16.17 -7.17
CA ASP A 145 -5.42 -17.11 -6.04
C ASP A 145 -6.87 -17.08 -5.50
N SER A 146 -7.46 -15.88 -5.37
CA SER A 146 -8.84 -15.70 -4.92
C SER A 146 -9.86 -16.28 -5.90
N LYS A 147 -9.72 -15.98 -7.20
CA LYS A 147 -10.61 -16.47 -8.26
C LYS A 147 -10.55 -17.99 -8.39
N SER A 148 -9.35 -18.58 -8.36
CA SER A 148 -9.19 -20.03 -8.44
C SER A 148 -9.88 -20.73 -7.27
N ARG A 149 -9.69 -20.22 -6.04
CA ARG A 149 -10.38 -20.75 -4.84
C ARG A 149 -11.91 -20.71 -4.98
N PHE A 150 -12.46 -19.64 -5.53
CA PHE A 150 -13.90 -19.50 -5.76
C PHE A 150 -14.44 -20.52 -6.78
N ILE A 151 -13.69 -20.78 -7.85
CA ILE A 151 -14.06 -21.76 -8.86
C ILE A 151 -14.08 -23.17 -8.27
N ASP A 152 -13.07 -23.54 -7.47
CA ASP A 152 -12.98 -24.88 -6.88
C ASP A 152 -14.13 -25.15 -5.91
N ILE A 153 -14.49 -24.18 -5.05
CA ILE A 153 -15.64 -24.28 -4.13
C ILE A 153 -16.96 -24.52 -4.88
N ASN A 154 -17.13 -23.95 -6.07
CA ASN A 154 -18.35 -24.12 -6.86
C ASN A 154 -18.38 -25.44 -7.64
N LYS A 155 -17.24 -26.09 -7.87
CA LYS A 155 -17.20 -27.44 -8.47
C LYS A 155 -17.53 -28.54 -7.47
N GLU A 156 -17.30 -28.29 -6.18
CA GLU A 156 -17.56 -29.25 -5.09
C GLU A 156 -19.01 -29.21 -4.56
N LYS A 157 -19.83 -28.28 -5.03
CA LYS A 157 -21.26 -28.14 -4.71
C LYS A 157 -22.14 -28.77 -5.78
#